data_AF-A0A0J9W5B2-F1
#
_entry.id   AF-A0A0J9W5B2-F1
#
_cell.length_a   1.000
_cell.length_b   1.000
_cell.length_c   1.000
_cell.angle_alpha   90.00
_cell.angle_beta   90.00
_cell.angle_gamma   90.00
#
_symmetry.space_group_name_H-M   'P 1'
#
loop_
_entity.id
_entity.type
_entity.pdbx_description
1 polymer ?
#
loop_
_entity_poly.entity_id
_entity_poly.type
_entity_poly.pdbx_seq_one_letter_code
_entity_poly.pdbx_strand_id
1 'polypeptide(L)'
;MAASNSGMGISLGQDFGGVFVTQEEGGKIGAALGMFGDSYVRPKGKAMILQNYGLLTTGATVGGTCFLMTLVERASQCQLLVEAAAAQRHPQGPHSDASAKYIFGNSSDLETLHWEGQPDLEYEEHRCKGEHKL
;
A
#
# COMPACT_ATOMS: atom_id res chain seq x y z
N MET A 1 -9.51 -4.03 -18.88
CA MET A 1 -10.22 -2.95 -18.18
C MET A 1 -9.17 -2.16 -17.42
N ALA A 2 -8.45 -1.29 -18.14
CA ALA A 2 -7.37 -0.48 -17.58
C ALA A 2 -8.00 0.69 -16.84
N ALA A 3 -8.06 0.61 -15.51
CA ALA A 3 -8.51 1.72 -14.69
C ALA A 3 -7.32 2.65 -14.44
N SER A 4 -7.24 3.73 -15.22
CA SER A 4 -6.47 4.92 -14.85
C SER A 4 -7.15 5.59 -13.65
N ASN A 5 -6.99 5.01 -12.46
CA ASN A 5 -7.38 5.66 -11.21
C ASN A 5 -6.17 6.41 -10.66
N SER A 6 -5.99 7.65 -11.13
CA SER A 6 -5.09 8.64 -10.53
C SER A 6 -5.66 9.22 -9.23
N GLY A 7 -6.31 8.36 -8.43
CA GLY A 7 -6.88 8.68 -7.12
C GLY A 7 -5.83 8.49 -6.02
N MET A 8 -5.95 9.30 -4.95
CA MET A 8 -5.14 9.17 -3.75
C MET A 8 -5.42 7.79 -3.11
N GLY A 9 -4.49 6.83 -3.18
CA GLY A 9 -4.77 5.45 -2.80
C GLY A 9 -3.75 4.40 -3.24
N ILE A 10 -4.21 3.17 -3.49
CA ILE A 10 -3.43 2.04 -4.00
C ILE A 10 -3.52 2.02 -5.53
N SER A 11 -2.38 2.01 -6.23
CA SER A 11 -2.33 1.90 -7.69
C SER A 11 -2.13 0.45 -8.17
N LEU A 12 -2.49 0.19 -9.42
CA LEU A 12 -2.25 -1.08 -10.10
C LEU A 12 -1.22 -0.86 -11.20
N GLY A 13 -0.10 -1.55 -11.13
CA GLY A 13 0.87 -1.60 -12.22
C GLY A 13 0.55 -2.77 -13.16
N GLN A 14 0.34 -2.49 -14.45
CA GLN A 14 0.19 -3.48 -15.51
C GLN A 14 1.46 -3.52 -16.38
N ASP A 15 1.69 -4.63 -17.09
CA ASP A 15 2.81 -4.84 -18.02
C ASP A 15 4.21 -4.85 -17.39
N PHE A 16 4.50 -5.89 -16.60
CA PHE A 16 5.85 -6.15 -16.09
C PHE A 16 6.44 -7.43 -16.71
N GLY A 17 7.55 -7.28 -17.42
CA GLY A 17 8.17 -8.32 -18.25
C GLY A 17 9.19 -9.22 -17.55
N GLY A 18 9.35 -9.14 -16.21
CA GLY A 18 10.32 -9.95 -15.47
C GLY A 18 10.93 -9.23 -14.26
N VAL A 19 12.25 -9.39 -14.07
CA VAL A 19 13.00 -8.76 -12.98
C VAL A 19 13.22 -7.27 -13.29
N PHE A 20 12.88 -6.40 -12.35
CA PHE A 20 13.12 -4.95 -12.43
C PHE A 20 14.62 -4.66 -12.39
N VAL A 21 15.23 -4.42 -13.55
CA VAL A 21 16.67 -4.13 -13.64
C VAL A 21 16.91 -2.77 -14.30
N THR A 22 15.93 -2.22 -15.02
CA THR A 22 16.16 -1.03 -15.85
C THR A 22 15.62 0.26 -15.22
N GLN A 23 16.31 1.37 -15.48
CA GLN A 23 15.88 2.71 -15.07
C GLN A 23 14.54 3.12 -15.71
N GLU A 24 14.25 2.61 -16.90
CA GLU A 24 12.98 2.84 -17.61
C GLU A 24 11.79 2.23 -16.86
N GLU A 25 11.93 1.00 -16.36
CA GLU A 25 10.90 0.36 -15.53
C GLU A 25 10.67 1.11 -14.22
N GLY A 26 11.75 1.61 -13.60
CA GLY A 26 11.67 2.49 -12.43
C GLY A 26 10.91 3.79 -12.71
N GLY A 27 11.12 4.38 -13.90
CA GLY A 27 10.36 5.54 -14.38
C GLY A 27 8.87 5.24 -14.54
N LYS A 28 8.51 4.07 -15.08
CA LYS A 28 7.10 3.62 -15.20
C LYS A 28 6.45 3.45 -13.84
N ILE A 29 7.16 2.85 -12.87
CA ILE A 29 6.70 2.72 -11.48
C ILE A 29 6.47 4.09 -10.84
N GLY A 30 7.44 4.98 -10.93
CA GLY A 30 7.32 6.32 -10.34
C GLY A 30 6.19 7.13 -10.99
N ALA A 31 5.95 6.98 -12.30
CA ALA A 31 4.82 7.59 -12.98
C ALA A 31 3.49 7.02 -12.52
N ALA A 32 3.38 5.69 -12.38
CA ALA A 32 2.17 5.01 -11.90
C ALA A 32 1.83 5.34 -10.44
N LEU A 33 2.85 5.55 -9.60
CA LEU A 33 2.70 6.04 -8.21
C LEU A 33 2.39 7.54 -8.14
N GLY A 34 2.46 8.27 -9.26
CA GLY A 34 2.27 9.71 -9.31
C GLY A 34 3.36 10.49 -8.58
N MET A 35 4.61 10.01 -8.65
CA MET A 35 5.79 10.66 -8.06
C MET A 35 6.42 11.73 -8.96
N PHE A 36 6.04 11.79 -10.24
CA PHE A 36 6.51 12.80 -11.18
C PHE A 36 5.41 13.85 -11.44
N GLY A 37 5.53 15.03 -10.83
CA GLY A 37 4.61 16.18 -10.95
C GLY A 37 5.08 17.38 -10.11
N ASP A 38 4.38 18.53 -10.23
CA ASP A 38 4.75 19.87 -9.70
C ASP A 38 4.98 20.01 -8.18
N SER A 39 4.91 18.92 -7.41
CA SER A 39 5.14 18.98 -5.97
C SER A 39 5.83 17.73 -5.46
N TYR A 40 7.12 17.86 -5.16
CA TYR A 40 7.93 16.87 -4.43
C TYR A 40 7.45 16.64 -2.98
N VAL A 41 6.36 17.30 -2.58
CA VAL A 41 5.92 17.37 -1.18
C VAL A 41 4.96 16.22 -0.82
N ARG A 42 4.24 15.59 -1.76
CA ARG A 42 3.42 14.39 -1.48
C ARG A 42 3.24 13.50 -2.71
N PRO A 43 3.68 12.22 -2.70
CA PRO A 43 3.28 11.26 -3.71
C PRO A 43 1.76 11.05 -3.71
N LYS A 44 1.15 10.95 -4.89
CA LYS A 44 -0.30 10.73 -5.02
C LYS A 44 -0.71 9.31 -4.62
N GLY A 45 0.10 8.30 -4.96
CA GLY A 45 -0.08 6.90 -4.55
C GLY A 45 0.73 6.58 -3.30
N LYS A 46 0.12 5.86 -2.34
CA LYS A 46 0.78 5.40 -1.10
C LYS A 46 1.22 3.93 -1.18
N ALA A 47 0.58 3.16 -2.04
CA ALA A 47 0.92 1.77 -2.29
C ALA A 47 0.63 1.41 -3.75
N MET A 48 1.25 0.33 -4.22
CA MET A 48 1.02 -0.23 -5.53
C MET A 48 1.05 -1.75 -5.46
N ILE A 49 0.11 -2.38 -6.16
CA ILE A 49 0.14 -3.81 -6.44
C ILE A 49 0.82 -3.98 -7.80
N LEU A 50 1.97 -4.63 -7.80
CA LEU A 50 2.70 -5.03 -8.99
C LEU A 50 2.17 -6.39 -9.44
N GLN A 51 1.41 -6.40 -10.53
CA GLN A 51 0.77 -7.61 -11.03
C GLN A 51 1.81 -8.73 -11.26
N ASN A 52 1.57 -9.91 -10.68
CA ASN A 52 2.46 -11.08 -10.71
C ASN A 52 3.83 -10.91 -10.03
N TYR A 53 4.04 -9.85 -9.24
CA TYR A 53 5.33 -9.61 -8.56
C TYR A 53 5.18 -9.42 -7.06
N GLY A 54 4.33 -8.49 -6.62
CA GLY A 54 4.17 -8.22 -5.18
C GLY A 54 3.63 -6.82 -4.87
N LEU A 55 3.98 -6.34 -3.67
CA LEU A 55 3.51 -5.07 -3.12
C LEU A 55 4.67 -4.08 -3.03
N LEU A 56 4.36 -2.81 -3.25
CA LEU A 56 5.29 -1.69 -3.06
C LEU A 56 4.56 -0.59 -2.30
N THR A 57 5.14 -0.08 -1.21
CA THR A 57 4.59 1.04 -0.43
C THR A 57 5.57 2.20 -0.35
N THR A 58 5.02 3.41 -0.21
CA THR A 58 5.79 4.64 -0.06
C THR A 58 5.19 5.50 1.05
N GLY A 59 6.01 6.31 1.70
CA GLY A 59 5.58 7.17 2.80
C GLY A 59 6.68 8.15 3.22
N ALA A 60 6.32 9.09 4.08
CA ALA A 60 7.25 10.14 4.55
C ALA A 60 8.22 9.63 5.63
N THR A 61 7.84 8.58 6.36
CA THR A 61 8.68 7.94 7.38
C THR A 61 8.82 6.47 7.07
N VAL A 62 9.95 5.87 7.47
CA VAL A 62 10.19 4.43 7.32
C VAL A 62 9.13 3.63 8.08
N GLY A 63 8.89 3.99 9.35
CA GLY A 63 7.89 3.31 10.19
C GLY A 63 6.48 3.32 9.59
N GLY A 64 6.00 4.48 9.14
CA GLY A 64 4.67 4.58 8.51
C GLY A 64 4.57 3.82 7.19
N THR A 65 5.67 3.73 6.43
CA THR A 65 5.72 2.96 5.17
C THR A 65 5.68 1.45 5.43
N CYS A 66 6.40 0.98 6.45
CA CYS A 66 6.39 -0.42 6.89
C CYS A 66 5.03 -0.83 7.45
N PHE A 67 4.40 0.04 8.25
CA PHE A 67 3.04 -0.20 8.74
C PHE A 67 2.04 -0.28 7.59
N LEU A 68 2.11 0.66 6.63
CA LEU A 68 1.26 0.61 5.44
C LEU A 68 1.47 -0.66 4.62
N MET A 69 2.70 -1.17 4.49
CA MET A 69 2.97 -2.46 3.83
C MET A 69 2.19 -3.59 4.53
N THR A 70 2.24 -3.64 5.85
CA THR A 70 1.53 -4.62 6.67
C THR A 70 0.01 -4.53 6.44
N LEU A 71 -0.55 -3.32 6.40
CA LEU A 71 -1.97 -3.12 6.13
C LEU A 71 -2.37 -3.64 4.74
N VAL A 72 -1.58 -3.34 3.71
CA VAL A 72 -1.86 -3.78 2.33
C VAL A 72 -1.75 -5.30 2.22
N GLU A 73 -0.76 -5.91 2.85
CA GLU A 73 -0.61 -7.37 2.90
C GLU A 73 -1.80 -8.03 3.59
N ARG A 74 -2.20 -7.55 4.77
CA ARG A 74 -3.36 -8.07 5.51
C ARG A 74 -4.66 -7.88 4.75
N ALA A 75 -4.87 -6.73 4.13
CA ALA A 75 -6.03 -6.48 3.29
C ALA A 75 -6.08 -7.45 2.09
N SER A 76 -4.94 -7.70 1.45
CA SER A 76 -4.83 -8.67 0.34
C SER A 76 -5.16 -10.09 0.81
N GLN A 77 -4.66 -10.49 1.98
CA GLN A 77 -5.00 -11.79 2.58
C GLN A 77 -6.51 -11.89 2.88
N CYS A 78 -7.09 -10.87 3.49
CA CYS A 78 -8.53 -10.82 3.78
C CYS A 78 -9.37 -10.94 2.50
N GLN A 79 -9.00 -10.20 1.44
CA GLN A 79 -9.70 -10.27 0.16
C GLN A 79 -9.70 -11.69 -0.41
N LEU A 80 -8.53 -12.36 -0.42
CA LEU A 80 -8.41 -13.75 -0.88
C LEU A 80 -9.24 -14.73 -0.03
N LEU A 81 -9.25 -14.56 1.30
CA LEU A 81 -10.04 -15.41 2.20
C LEU A 81 -11.55 -15.21 2.00
N VAL A 82 -11.98 -13.96 1.82
CA VAL A 82 -13.39 -13.63 1.53
C VAL A 82 -13.80 -14.21 0.20
N GLU A 83 -12.98 -14.07 -0.85
CA GLU A 83 -13.25 -14.66 -2.17
C GLU A 83 -13.31 -16.19 -2.12
N ALA A 84 -12.39 -16.84 -1.39
CA ALA A 84 -12.39 -18.29 -1.20
C ALA A 84 -13.65 -18.78 -0.47
N ALA A 85 -14.09 -18.05 0.57
CA ALA A 85 -15.32 -18.36 1.29
C ALA A 85 -16.59 -18.06 0.47
N ALA A 86 -16.55 -16.99 -0.34
CA ALA A 86 -17.64 -16.56 -1.20
C ALA A 86 -17.75 -17.40 -2.48
N ALA A 87 -16.76 -18.21 -2.86
CA ALA A 87 -16.88 -19.15 -3.98
C ALA A 87 -18.10 -20.10 -3.88
N GLN A 88 -18.68 -20.24 -2.68
CA GLN A 88 -19.91 -21.01 -2.41
C GLN A 88 -21.14 -20.14 -2.04
N ARG A 89 -21.04 -18.80 -2.06
CA ARG A 89 -22.11 -17.84 -1.67
C ARG A 89 -22.11 -16.61 -2.58
N HIS A 90 -23.00 -15.64 -2.35
CA HIS A 90 -22.93 -14.36 -3.05
C HIS A 90 -21.71 -13.56 -2.56
N PRO A 91 -20.90 -12.98 -3.47
CA PRO A 91 -19.80 -12.11 -3.07
C PRO A 91 -20.34 -10.89 -2.33
N GLN A 92 -19.74 -10.56 -1.18
CA GLN A 92 -20.01 -9.31 -0.49
C GLN A 92 -19.54 -8.15 -1.38
N GLY A 93 -20.42 -7.19 -1.64
CA GLY A 93 -20.08 -6.01 -2.43
C GLY A 93 -19.10 -5.09 -1.69
N PRO A 94 -18.41 -4.19 -2.41
CA PRO A 94 -17.53 -3.21 -1.79
C PRO A 94 -18.29 -2.28 -0.83
N HIS A 95 -17.58 -1.69 0.13
CA HIS A 95 -18.10 -0.60 0.95
C HIS A 95 -18.50 0.60 0.07
N SER A 96 -19.43 1.42 0.57
CA SER A 96 -19.79 2.65 -0.14
C SER A 96 -18.59 3.59 -0.29
N ASP A 97 -18.48 4.24 -1.46
CA ASP A 97 -17.44 5.24 -1.72
C ASP A 97 -17.41 6.37 -0.68
N ALA A 98 -18.58 6.74 -0.13
CA ALA A 98 -18.68 7.77 0.90
C ALA A 98 -18.00 7.33 2.21
N SER A 99 -18.27 6.10 2.66
CA SER A 99 -17.63 5.51 3.83
C SER A 99 -16.12 5.34 3.61
N ALA A 100 -15.72 4.86 2.42
CA ALA A 100 -14.31 4.68 2.07
C ALA A 100 -13.54 6.02 2.09
N LYS A 101 -14.11 7.08 1.52
CA LYS A 101 -13.50 8.42 1.54
C LYS A 101 -13.40 9.00 2.95
N TYR A 102 -14.45 8.81 3.77
CA TYR A 102 -14.44 9.28 5.16
C TYR A 102 -13.34 8.60 5.98
N ILE A 103 -13.25 7.27 5.91
CA ILE A 103 -12.20 6.51 6.60
C ILE A 103 -10.82 6.92 6.08
N PHE A 104 -10.63 6.99 4.77
CA PHE A 104 -9.36 7.41 4.18
C PHE A 104 -8.94 8.82 4.64
N GLY A 105 -9.87 9.77 4.73
CA GLY A 105 -9.58 11.12 5.20
C GLY A 105 -9.18 11.19 6.68
N ASN A 106 -9.64 10.25 7.49
CA ASN A 106 -9.44 10.26 8.94
C ASN A 106 -8.29 9.37 9.42
N SER A 107 -7.96 8.29 8.71
CA SER A 107 -7.00 7.27 9.18
C SER A 107 -5.80 7.06 8.27
N SER A 108 -5.72 7.76 7.13
CA SER A 108 -4.62 7.54 6.18
C SER A 108 -3.54 8.62 6.19
N ASP A 109 -3.67 9.66 7.01
CA ASP A 109 -2.65 10.70 7.09
C ASP A 109 -1.32 10.16 7.68
N LEU A 110 -0.24 10.92 7.47
CA LEU A 110 1.11 10.49 7.81
C LEU A 110 1.32 10.31 9.31
N GLU A 111 0.65 11.14 10.11
CA GLU A 111 0.77 11.10 11.56
C GLU A 111 0.04 9.87 12.11
N THR A 112 -1.19 9.63 11.65
CA THR A 112 -1.94 8.42 12.02
C THR A 112 -1.18 7.16 11.65
N LEU A 113 -0.69 7.03 10.41
CA LEU A 113 0.09 5.86 9.99
C LEU A 113 1.38 5.68 10.80
N HIS A 114 2.01 6.77 11.22
CA HIS A 114 3.21 6.69 12.05
C HIS A 114 2.89 6.17 13.45
N TRP A 115 1.86 6.73 14.10
CA TRP A 115 1.49 6.37 15.47
C TRP A 115 0.82 5.00 15.57
N GLU A 116 -0.02 4.64 14.61
CA GLU A 116 -0.67 3.31 14.58
C GLU A 116 0.36 2.19 14.37
N GLY A 117 1.47 2.46 13.69
CA GLY A 117 2.56 1.50 13.49
C GLY A 117 3.57 1.40 14.63
N GLN A 118 3.56 2.34 15.60
CA GLN A 118 4.51 2.31 16.72
C GLN A 118 4.42 1.04 17.57
N PRO A 119 3.23 0.53 17.93
CA PRO A 119 3.13 -0.68 18.76
C PRO A 119 3.79 -1.91 18.13
N ASP A 120 3.69 -2.07 16.81
CA ASP A 120 4.33 -3.17 16.10
C ASP A 120 5.86 -3.04 16.14
N LEU A 121 6.38 -1.82 15.94
CA LEU A 121 7.81 -1.55 16.04
C LEU A 121 8.33 -1.81 17.47
N GLU A 122 7.66 -1.27 18.48
CA GLU A 122 8.00 -1.48 19.90
C GLU A 122 7.97 -2.96 20.28
N TYR A 123 6.99 -3.70 19.77
CA TYR A 123 6.92 -5.16 19.96
C TYR A 123 8.13 -5.85 19.34
N GLU A 124 8.49 -5.53 18.10
CA GLU A 124 9.69 -6.10 17.46
C GLU A 124 10.97 -5.70 18.21
N GLU A 125 11.11 -4.46 18.67
CA GLU A 125 12.23 -4.01 19.50
C GLU A 125 12.35 -4.84 20.79
N HIS A 126 11.21 -5.08 21.45
CA HIS A 126 11.15 -5.91 22.65
C HIS A 126 11.55 -7.38 22.35
N ARG A 127 11.06 -7.93 21.24
CA ARG A 127 11.31 -9.33 20.84
C ARG A 127 12.76 -9.58 20.45
N CYS A 128 13.38 -8.64 19.73
CA CYS A 128 14.78 -8.72 19.34
C CYS A 128 15.76 -8.22 20.42
N LYS A 129 15.27 -7.76 21.58
CA LYS A 129 16.08 -7.23 22.69
C LYS A 129 17.09 -6.15 22.25
N GLY A 130 16.74 -5.39 21.21
CA GLY A 130 17.59 -4.32 20.67
C GLY A 130 18.76 -4.78 19.79
N GLU A 131 18.82 -6.04 19.33
CA GLU A 131 19.91 -6.56 18.49
C GLU A 131 20.11 -5.82 17.16
N HIS A 132 19.11 -5.07 16.69
CA HIS A 132 19.19 -4.25 15.48
C HIS A 132 19.87 -2.88 15.70
N LYS A 133 20.13 -2.48 16.96
CA LYS A 133 20.80 -1.22 17.32
C LYS A 133 22.31 -1.52 17.39
N LEU A 134 23.00 -1.35 16.25
CA LEU A 134 24.48 -1.48 16.13
C LEU A 134 25.21 -0.41 16.94
#